data_AF-A0A8S0FF19-F1
#
_entry.id   AF-A0A8S0FF19-F1
#
_cell.length_a   1.000
_cell.length_b   1.000
_cell.length_c   1.000
_cell.angle_alpha   90.00
_cell.angle_beta   90.00
_cell.angle_gamma   90.00
#
_symmetry.space_group_name_H-M   'P 1'
#
loop_
_entity.id
_entity.type
_entity.pdbx_description
1 polymer ?
#
loop_
_entity_poly.entity_id
_entity_poly.type
_entity_poly.pdbx_seq_one_letter_code
_entity_poly.pdbx_strand_id
1 'polypeptide(L)'
;MVSGRYVSANESASEKDNQDNNGYYDWKDTWMFGTSLTQKFDKGGFNEFSFLVANNSIASNFGRYAGASPFTTFNGRYYGDHTGGTAVRLTSQGEAYIGDHFIVANAIVYSFGNDIYSYET
;
A
#
# COMPACT_ATOMS: atom_id res chain seq x y z
N MET A 1 -10.37 -5.24 12.03
CA MET A 1 -9.90 -6.30 11.12
C MET A 1 -8.37 -6.40 11.22
N VAL A 2 -7.81 -7.58 10.99
CA VAL A 2 -6.36 -7.77 10.85
C VAL A 2 -6.12 -8.45 9.50
N SER A 3 -5.11 -8.02 8.75
CA SER A 3 -4.77 -8.56 7.45
C SER A 3 -3.26 -8.71 7.30
N GLY A 4 -2.87 -9.73 6.53
CA GLY A 4 -1.50 -9.99 6.14
C GLY A 4 -1.47 -10.35 4.67
N ARG A 5 -0.39 -9.96 3.99
CA ARG A 5 -0.12 -10.35 2.61
C ARG A 5 1.36 -10.66 2.48
N TYR A 6 1.68 -11.71 1.75
CA TYR A 6 3.01 -12.03 1.28
C TYR A 6 2.91 -12.33 -0.22
N VAL A 7 3.85 -11.83 -1.01
CA VAL A 7 3.92 -12.06 -2.45
C VAL A 7 5.36 -12.35 -2.82
N SER A 8 5.57 -13.48 -3.46
CA SER A 8 6.82 -13.87 -4.11
C SER A 8 6.59 -14.11 -5.59
N ALA A 9 7.64 -13.98 -6.40
CA ALA A 9 7.53 -14.34 -7.80
C ALA A 9 7.56 -15.87 -7.98
N ASN A 10 6.87 -16.33 -9.02
CA ASN A 10 6.92 -17.70 -9.49
C ASN A 10 7.53 -17.70 -10.90
N GLU A 11 8.84 -17.54 -10.95
CA GLU A 11 9.58 -17.24 -12.17
C GLU A 11 9.88 -18.50 -12.97
N SER A 12 9.68 -18.40 -14.28
CA SER A 12 10.19 -19.34 -15.27
C SER A 12 11.72 -19.26 -15.39
N ALA A 13 12.34 -20.30 -15.95
CA ALA A 13 13.78 -20.30 -16.22
C ALA A 13 14.19 -19.10 -17.10
N SER A 14 13.38 -18.75 -18.11
CA SER A 14 13.64 -17.59 -18.97
C SER A 14 13.58 -16.26 -18.25
N GLU A 15 12.71 -16.10 -17.23
CA GLU A 15 12.66 -14.86 -16.45
C GLU A 15 13.90 -14.71 -15.57
N LYS A 16 14.35 -15.80 -14.94
CA LYS A 16 15.60 -15.84 -14.17
C LYS A 16 16.82 -15.53 -15.04
N ASP A 17 16.94 -16.18 -16.20
CA ASP A 17 18.03 -15.92 -17.14
C ASP A 17 18.04 -14.44 -17.59
N ASN A 18 16.87 -13.82 -17.78
CA ASN A 18 16.79 -12.42 -18.16
C ASN A 18 17.13 -11.46 -17.01
N GLN A 19 16.80 -11.80 -15.76
CA GLN A 19 17.25 -11.04 -14.59
C GLN A 19 18.78 -11.14 -14.41
N ASP A 20 19.34 -12.34 -14.51
CA ASP A 20 20.78 -12.59 -14.40
C ASP A 20 21.60 -11.88 -15.49
N ASN A 21 21.00 -11.66 -16.66
CA ASN A 21 21.59 -10.92 -17.78
C ASN A 21 21.26 -9.41 -17.77
N ASN A 22 20.76 -8.86 -16.66
CA ASN A 22 20.37 -7.44 -16.50
C ASN A 22 19.30 -6.95 -17.50
N GLY A 23 18.50 -7.84 -18.06
CA GLY A 23 17.37 -7.50 -18.94
C GLY A 23 16.12 -7.03 -18.17
N TYR A 24 15.96 -7.47 -16.92
CA TYR A 24 14.86 -7.11 -16.02
C TYR A 24 15.35 -6.82 -14.60
N TYR A 25 14.52 -6.11 -13.82
CA TYR A 25 14.74 -5.93 -12.39
C TYR A 25 14.54 -7.26 -11.66
N ASP A 26 15.39 -7.51 -10.65
CA ASP A 26 15.28 -8.67 -9.77
C ASP A 26 14.00 -8.57 -8.93
N TRP A 27 13.18 -9.62 -8.96
CA TRP A 27 11.97 -9.64 -8.15
C TRP A 27 12.32 -9.85 -6.69
N LYS A 28 11.84 -8.93 -5.84
CA LYS A 28 11.95 -9.06 -4.40
C LYS A 28 10.60 -9.32 -3.78
N ASP A 29 10.57 -10.36 -2.98
CA ASP A 29 9.42 -10.71 -2.16
C ASP A 29 8.98 -9.52 -1.33
N THR A 30 7.66 -9.36 -1.24
CA THR A 30 7.04 -8.24 -0.55
C THR A 30 5.96 -8.74 0.38
N TRP A 31 5.81 -8.06 1.51
CA TRP A 31 4.80 -8.34 2.51
C TRP A 31 4.13 -7.05 2.95
N MET A 32 2.93 -7.23 3.49
CA MET A 32 2.17 -6.18 4.16
C MET A 32 1.48 -6.76 5.37
N PHE A 33 1.49 -6.01 6.46
CA PHE A 33 0.63 -6.24 7.61
C PHE A 33 -0.30 -5.03 7.79
N GLY A 34 -1.54 -5.29 8.18
CA GLY A 34 -2.54 -4.26 8.33
C GLY A 34 -3.52 -4.53 9.44
N THR A 35 -4.02 -3.46 10.04
CA THR A 35 -5.17 -3.50 10.94
C THR A 35 -6.11 -2.33 10.69
N SER A 36 -7.39 -2.54 10.95
CA SER A 36 -8.38 -1.46 10.97
C SER A 36 -9.31 -1.57 12.17
N LEU A 37 -9.72 -0.41 12.66
CA LEU A 37 -10.71 -0.25 13.72
C LEU A 37 -11.81 0.68 13.21
N THR A 38 -13.04 0.17 13.19
CA THR A 38 -14.23 0.97 12.86
C THR A 38 -14.89 1.45 14.14
N GLN A 39 -14.93 2.75 14.34
CA GLN A 39 -15.74 3.39 15.35
C GLN A 39 -17.08 3.81 14.72
N LYS A 40 -18.19 3.28 15.24
CA LYS A 40 -19.53 3.73 14.86
C LYS A 40 -19.92 4.92 15.75
N PHE A 41 -20.64 5.89 15.20
CA PHE A 41 -21.14 7.02 15.96
C PHE A 41 -22.61 6.83 16.35
N ASP A 42 -23.01 7.39 17.50
CA ASP A 42 -24.36 7.20 18.06
C ASP A 42 -25.48 7.75 17.17
N LYS A 43 -25.19 8.80 16.39
CA LYS A 43 -26.13 9.43 15.45
C LYS A 43 -26.12 8.79 14.05
N GLY A 44 -25.55 7.59 13.94
CA GLY A 44 -25.26 6.94 12.67
C GLY A 44 -23.90 7.36 12.10
N GLY A 45 -23.47 6.67 11.05
CA GLY A 45 -22.18 6.89 10.40
C GLY A 45 -21.04 6.16 11.12
N PHE A 46 -19.82 6.36 10.64
CA PHE A 46 -18.65 5.68 11.15
C PHE A 46 -17.36 6.42 10.77
N ASN A 47 -16.29 6.14 11.49
CA ASN A 47 -14.94 6.38 11.02
C ASN A 47 -14.11 5.11 11.18
N GLU A 48 -13.40 4.73 10.12
CA GLU A 48 -12.43 3.67 10.10
C GLU A 48 -11.02 4.27 10.18
N PHE A 49 -10.27 3.81 11.17
CA PHE A 49 -8.84 4.03 11.27
C PHE A 49 -8.13 2.78 10.78
N SER A 50 -7.19 2.93 9.85
CA SER A 50 -6.32 1.82 9.43
C SER A 50 -4.85 2.17 9.54
N PHE A 51 -4.08 1.15 9.90
CA PHE A 51 -2.62 1.15 9.98
C PHE A 51 -2.12 0.03 9.09
N LEU A 52 -1.27 0.36 8.12
CA LEU A 52 -0.59 -0.58 7.25
C LEU A 52 0.92 -0.39 7.34
N VAL A 53 1.66 -1.48 7.30
CA VAL A 53 3.11 -1.50 7.14
C VAL A 53 3.47 -2.51 6.07
N ALA A 54 4.42 -2.17 5.20
CA ALA A 54 4.85 -3.02 4.10
C ALA A 54 6.33 -2.83 3.78
N ASN A 55 6.89 -3.75 2.99
CA ASN A 55 8.22 -3.59 2.38
C ASN A 55 8.16 -3.62 0.83
N ASN A 56 9.25 -3.21 0.19
CA ASN A 56 9.48 -3.36 -1.26
C ASN A 56 8.34 -2.78 -2.12
N SER A 57 7.86 -3.50 -3.13
CA SER A 57 6.92 -2.98 -4.13
C SER A 57 5.58 -2.52 -3.54
N ILE A 58 5.10 -3.16 -2.46
CA ILE A 58 3.92 -2.66 -1.74
C ILE A 58 4.24 -1.36 -1.00
N ALA A 59 5.41 -1.25 -0.35
CA ALA A 59 5.84 -0.03 0.32
C ALA A 59 6.05 1.13 -0.67
N SER A 60 6.60 0.86 -1.85
CA SER A 60 6.75 1.83 -2.94
C SER A 60 5.41 2.38 -3.42
N ASN A 61 4.38 1.53 -3.48
CA ASN A 61 3.03 2.01 -3.78
C ASN A 61 2.45 2.91 -2.67
N PHE A 62 3.00 2.90 -1.46
CA PHE A 62 2.57 3.82 -0.42
C PHE A 62 3.02 5.26 -0.66
N GLY A 63 4.16 5.45 -1.33
CA GLY A 63 4.71 6.76 -1.68
C GLY A 63 4.03 7.46 -2.86
N ARG A 64 3.10 6.79 -3.56
CA ARG A 64 2.41 7.37 -4.71
C ARG A 64 1.39 8.43 -4.28
N TYR A 65 1.34 9.53 -5.02
CA TYR A 65 0.35 10.58 -4.77
C TYR A 65 -1.06 10.20 -5.25
N ALA A 66 -1.16 9.37 -6.30
CA ALA A 66 -2.42 8.92 -6.89
C ALA A 66 -2.42 7.40 -7.12
N GLY A 67 -3.60 6.77 -6.90
CA GLY A 67 -3.76 5.32 -7.11
C GLY A 67 -2.92 4.48 -6.16
N ALA A 68 -2.61 5.01 -4.98
CA ALA A 68 -1.71 4.45 -4.00
C ALA A 68 -2.38 3.28 -3.25
N SER A 69 -2.58 2.16 -3.93
CA SER A 69 -3.13 0.92 -3.37
C SER A 69 -2.00 -0.08 -3.10
N PRO A 70 -2.16 -1.06 -2.19
CA PRO A 70 -1.11 -2.03 -1.85
C PRO A 70 -0.89 -3.07 -2.96
N PHE A 71 -0.49 -2.62 -4.15
CA PHE A 71 -0.15 -3.45 -5.29
C PHE A 71 1.35 -3.75 -5.30
N THR A 72 1.72 -4.78 -6.05
CA THR A 72 3.12 -5.19 -6.25
C THR A 72 3.71 -4.65 -7.55
N THR A 73 2.89 -4.00 -8.38
CA THR A 73 3.25 -3.52 -9.71
C THR A 73 2.68 -2.14 -9.98
N PHE A 74 3.32 -1.40 -10.89
CA PHE A 74 2.78 -0.17 -11.46
C PHE A 74 2.54 -0.38 -12.96
N ASN A 75 1.37 -0.01 -13.48
CA ASN A 75 0.98 -0.26 -14.88
C ASN A 75 1.20 -1.70 -15.37
N GLY A 76 0.98 -2.69 -14.48
CA GLY A 76 1.15 -4.11 -14.78
C GLY A 76 2.61 -4.59 -14.87
N ARG A 77 3.58 -3.76 -14.46
CA ARG A 77 5.01 -4.09 -14.48
C ARG A 77 5.66 -3.87 -13.12
N TYR A 78 6.70 -4.64 -12.85
CA TYR A 78 7.58 -4.47 -11.71
C TYR A 78 8.73 -3.54 -12.12
N TYR A 79 9.04 -2.56 -11.28
CA TYR A 79 10.06 -1.55 -11.55
C TYR A 79 10.89 -1.30 -10.31
N GLY A 80 12.18 -1.04 -10.55
CA GLY A 80 13.11 -0.61 -9.54
C GLY A 80 13.75 -1.76 -8.77
N ASP A 81 14.95 -1.49 -8.27
CA ASP A 81 15.63 -2.37 -7.35
C ASP A 81 15.08 -2.14 -5.94
N HIS A 82 14.51 -3.18 -5.38
CA HIS A 82 13.91 -3.14 -4.05
C HIS A 82 14.88 -3.73 -3.02
N THR A 83 15.39 -2.88 -2.14
CA THR A 83 16.47 -3.20 -1.18
C THR A 83 15.98 -3.80 0.15
N GLY A 84 14.67 -3.91 0.34
CA GLY A 84 14.06 -4.25 1.64
C GLY A 84 13.45 -3.06 2.37
N GLY A 85 13.46 -1.86 1.77
CA GLY A 85 12.88 -0.66 2.36
C GLY A 85 11.40 -0.80 2.72
N THR A 86 10.97 0.00 3.69
CA THR A 86 9.65 -0.15 4.35
C THR A 86 8.88 1.15 4.38
N ALA A 87 7.55 1.04 4.30
CA ALA A 87 6.65 2.17 4.48
C ALA A 87 5.51 1.84 5.44
N VAL A 88 5.07 2.87 6.15
CA VAL A 88 3.88 2.88 6.98
C VAL A 88 2.84 3.79 6.34
N ARG A 89 1.58 3.37 6.44
CA ARG A 89 0.42 4.18 6.05
C ARG A 89 -0.62 4.20 7.15
N LEU A 90 -1.06 5.40 7.47
CA LEU A 90 -2.19 5.69 8.32
C LEU A 90 -3.32 6.23 7.47
N THR A 91 -4.53 5.68 7.65
CA THR A 91 -5.73 6.21 7.01
C THR A 91 -6.83 6.44 8.04
N SER A 92 -7.53 7.55 7.93
CA SER A 92 -8.78 7.83 8.62
C SER A 92 -9.84 8.17 7.58
N GLN A 93 -10.89 7.36 7.47
CA GLN A 93 -11.94 7.56 6.49
C GLN A 93 -13.32 7.24 7.06
N GLY A 94 -14.34 7.94 6.61
CA GLY A 94 -15.70 7.68 7.06
C GLY A 94 -16.67 8.79 6.73
N GLU A 95 -17.82 8.72 7.39
CA GLU A 95 -18.89 9.71 7.30
C GLU A 95 -19.52 9.97 8.66
N ALA A 96 -19.90 11.22 8.90
CA ALA A 96 -20.60 11.66 10.09
C ALA A 96 -21.83 12.49 9.73
N TYR A 97 -22.95 12.22 10.41
CA TYR A 97 -24.18 13.01 10.33
C TYR A 97 -24.13 14.13 11.38
N ILE A 98 -23.98 15.37 10.93
CA ILE A 98 -23.84 16.55 11.78
C ILE A 98 -25.16 17.31 11.82
N GLY A 99 -25.90 17.12 12.91
CA GLY A 99 -27.27 17.61 13.02
C GLY A 99 -28.19 16.93 12.01
N ASP A 100 -29.29 17.59 11.64
CA ASP A 100 -30.34 16.99 10.80
C ASP A 100 -30.16 17.30 9.29
N HIS A 101 -29.12 18.05 8.93
CA HIS A 101 -28.99 18.64 7.59
C HIS A 101 -27.67 18.40 6.88
N PHE A 102 -26.63 17.93 7.60
CA PHE A 102 -25.30 17.78 7.03
C PHE A 102 -24.79 16.37 7.17
N ILE A 103 -24.23 15.85 6.08
CA ILE A 103 -23.41 14.66 6.06
C ILE A 103 -22.02 15.10 5.64
N VAL A 104 -21.02 14.74 6.44
CA VAL A 104 -19.62 15.05 6.16
C VAL A 104 -18.89 13.74 5.97
N ALA A 105 -18.33 13.54 4.77
CA ALA A 105 -17.42 12.45 4.48
C ALA A 105 -15.98 12.95 4.54
N ASN A 106 -15.07 12.13 5.07
CA ASN A 106 -13.64 12.44 5.12
C ASN A 106 -12.79 11.26 4.66
N ALA A 107 -11.61 11.60 4.14
CA ALA A 107 -10.51 10.67 3.93
C ALA A 107 -9.19 11.42 4.16
N ILE A 108 -8.40 10.96 5.12
CA ILE A 108 -7.06 11.46 5.40
C ILE A 108 -6.12 10.27 5.27
N VAL A 109 -5.09 10.40 4.44
CA VAL A 109 -4.06 9.37 4.24
C VAL A 109 -2.70 10.01 4.49
N TYR A 110 -1.92 9.40 5.37
CA TYR A 110 -0.55 9.80 5.65
C TYR A 110 0.36 8.60 5.47
N SER A 111 1.36 8.73 4.59
CA SER A 111 2.31 7.66 4.29
C SER A 111 3.72 8.19 4.45
N PHE A 112 4.59 7.37 5.03
CA PHE A 112 6.01 7.66 5.16
C PHE A 112 6.78 6.36 5.07
N GLY A 113 8.00 6.42 4.56
CA GLY A 113 8.83 5.24 4.38
C GLY A 113 10.30 5.62 4.31
N ASN A 114 11.13 4.59 4.42
CA ASN A 114 12.58 4.70 4.30
C ASN A 114 13.05 3.71 3.25
N ASP A 115 13.95 4.16 2.38
CA ASP A 115 14.57 3.33 1.35
C ASP A 115 13.55 2.66 0.40
N ILE A 116 12.45 3.36 0.13
CA ILE A 116 11.43 2.89 -0.81
C ILE A 116 11.75 3.37 -2.22
N TYR A 117 11.63 2.48 -3.20
CA TYR A 117 11.62 2.88 -4.60
C TYR A 117 10.40 3.78 -4.88
N SER A 118 10.59 4.86 -5.63
CA SER A 118 9.51 5.77 -6.02
C SER A 118 9.25 5.64 -7.52
N TYR A 119 8.00 5.35 -7.91
CA TYR A 119 7.61 5.25 -9.31
C TYR A 119 7.57 6.60 -10.04
N GLU A 120 7.67 7.71 -9.31
CA GLU A 120 7.50 9.07 -9.82
C GLU A 120 8.83 9.83 -10.01
N THR A 121 9.97 9.16 -9.75
CA THR A 121 11.33 9.73 -9.77
C THR A 121 12.29 8.79 -10.48
#